data_AF-A0A352IPU1-F1
#
_entry.id   AF-A0A352IPU1-F1
#
_cell.length_a   1.000
_cell.length_b   1.000
_cell.length_c   1.000
_cell.angle_alpha   90.00
_cell.angle_beta   90.00
_cell.angle_gamma   90.00
#
_symmetry.space_group_name_H-M   'P 1'
#
loop_
_entity.id
_entity.type
_entity.pdbx_description
1 polymer ?
#
loop_
_entity_poly.entity_id
_entity_poly.type
_entity_poly.pdbx_seq_one_letter_code
_entity_poly.pdbx_strand_id
1 'polypeptide(L)' 'EPTGNLDNRTGQAVSDLLMALNREQGTTLVMVTHDEHLAARCNRQFHIEAGVLSEPEAAQEMAH' A
#
# COMPACT_ATOMS: atom_id res chain seq x y z
N GLU A 1 -9.54 -4.78 -3.54
CA GLU A 1 -9.08 -4.26 -2.23
C GLU A 1 -9.28 -5.31 -1.15
N PRO A 2 -8.26 -5.66 -0.35
CA PRO A 2 -8.39 -6.67 0.70
C PRO A 2 -9.20 -6.19 1.91
N THR A 3 -9.44 -4.88 2.05
CA THR A 3 -10.11 -4.25 3.19
C THR A 3 -11.44 -3.58 2.86
N GLY A 4 -11.91 -3.61 1.60
CA GLY A 4 -13.04 -2.79 1.12
C GLY A 4 -14.39 -3.04 1.81
N ASN A 5 -14.57 -4.16 2.52
CA ASN A 5 -15.78 -4.49 3.28
C ASN A 5 -15.58 -4.42 4.80
N LEU A 6 -14.42 -3.95 5.27
CA LEU A 6 -14.07 -3.90 6.69
C LEU A 6 -14.17 -2.46 7.19
N ASP A 7 -14.51 -2.30 8.46
CA ASP A 7 -14.36 -1.00 9.12
C ASP A 7 -12.86 -0.62 9.21
N ASN A 8 -12.57 0.67 9.35
CA ASN A 8 -11.21 1.20 9.33
C ASN A 8 -10.25 0.48 10.30
N ARG A 9 -10.73 0.17 11.53
CA ARG A 9 -9.90 -0.50 12.53
C ARG A 9 -9.56 -1.94 12.12
N THR A 10 -10.56 -2.68 11.64
CA THR A 10 -10.36 -4.07 11.20
C THR A 10 -9.52 -4.12 9.93
N GLY A 11 -9.72 -3.19 8.99
CA GLY A 11 -8.92 -3.07 7.78
C GLY A 11 -7.44 -2.82 8.06
N GLN A 12 -7.15 -1.97 9.05
CA GLN A 12 -5.77 -1.70 9.47
C GLN A 12 -5.10 -2.97 10.05
N ALA A 13 -5.78 -3.70 10.93
CA ALA A 13 -5.24 -4.91 11.54
C ALA A 13 -4.93 -6.01 10.50
N VAL A 14 -5.81 -6.20 9.51
CA VAL A 14 -5.58 -7.14 8.41
C VAL A 14 -4.36 -6.72 7.58
N SER A 15 -4.24 -5.43 7.30
CA SER A 15 -3.11 -4.89 6.55
C SER A 15 -1.78 -5.05 7.29
N ASP A 16 -1.77 -4.81 8.60
CA ASP A 16 -0.61 -5.04 9.46
C ASP A 16 -0.14 -6.49 9.39
N LEU A 17 -1.08 -7.43 9.46
CA LEU A 17 -0.80 -8.86 9.35
C LEU A 17 -0.22 -9.23 7.98
N LEU A 18 -0.83 -8.76 6.88
CA LEU A 18 -0.35 -9.04 5.53
C LEU A 18 1.08 -8.53 5.31
N MET A 19 1.37 -7.33 5.80
CA MET A 19 2.72 -6.76 5.72
C MET A 19 3.72 -7.49 6.62
N ALA A 20 3.32 -7.96 7.80
CA ALA A 20 4.16 -8.77 8.66
C ALA A 20 4.52 -10.10 7.99
N LEU A 21 3.52 -10.82 7.46
CA LEU A 21 3.72 -12.06 6.72
C LEU A 21 4.62 -11.86 5.49
N ASN A 22 4.43 -10.75 4.77
CA ASN A 22 5.28 -10.42 3.63
C ASN A 22 6.76 -10.27 4.03
N ARG A 23 7.04 -9.54 5.12
CA ARG A 23 8.40 -9.37 5.66
C ARG A 23 8.99 -10.67 6.17
N GLU A 24 8.21 -11.47 6.90
CA GLU A 24 8.67 -12.73 7.48
C GLU A 24 8.96 -13.79 6.43
N GLN A 25 8.15 -13.87 5.37
CA GLN A 25 8.28 -14.87 4.32
C GLN A 25 9.15 -14.41 3.15
N GLY A 26 9.55 -13.14 3.10
CA GLY A 26 10.33 -12.57 2.00
C GLY A 26 9.60 -12.63 0.65
N THR A 27 8.27 -12.60 0.66
CA THR A 27 7.44 -12.69 -0.55
C THR A 27 7.26 -11.32 -1.21
N THR A 28 6.57 -11.25 -2.35
CA THR A 28 6.08 -9.98 -2.91
C THR A 28 4.61 -9.82 -2.59
N LEU A 29 4.25 -8.71 -1.93
CA LEU A 29 2.87 -8.33 -1.65
C LEU A 29 2.44 -7.21 -2.60
N VAL A 30 1.40 -7.47 -3.39
CA VAL A 30 0.72 -6.46 -4.20
C VAL A 30 -0.62 -6.16 -3.56
N MET A 31 -0.87 -4.89 -3.24
CA MET A 31 -2.09 -4.44 -2.58
C MET A 31 -2.71 -3.30 -3.38
N VAL A 32 -4.03 -3.38 -3.58
CA VAL A 32 -4.84 -2.31 -4.17
C VAL A 32 -5.70 -1.73 -3.06
N THR A 33 -5.65 -0.42 -2.87
CA THR A 33 -6.42 0.31 -1.87
C THR A 33 -6.68 1.75 -2.30
N HIS A 34 -7.81 2.30 -1.88
CA HIS A 34 -8.11 3.73 -1.93
C HIS A 34 -7.63 4.50 -0.68
N ASP A 35 -7.03 3.82 0.31
CA ASP A 35 -6.49 4.45 1.52
C ASP A 35 -5.03 4.87 1.31
N GLU A 36 -4.78 6.17 1.24
CA GLU A 36 -3.45 6.76 1.08
C GLU A 36 -2.50 6.42 2.24
N HIS A 37 -3.00 6.32 3.48
CA HIS A 37 -2.18 5.95 4.63
C HIS A 37 -1.68 4.51 4.53
N LEU A 38 -2.51 3.61 3.99
CA LEU A 38 -2.13 2.23 3.76
C LEU A 38 -1.15 2.11 2.59
N ALA A 39 -1.40 2.82 1.49
CA ALA A 39 -0.50 2.89 0.35
C ALA A 39 0.88 3.44 0.75
N ALA A 40 0.93 4.46 1.63
CA ALA A 40 2.16 5.07 2.14
C ALA A 40 3.11 4.09 2.84
N ARG A 41 2.60 2.95 3.31
CA ARG A 41 3.38 1.91 4.00
C ARG A 41 4.02 0.91 3.04
N CYS A 42 3.65 0.92 1.76
CA CYS A 42 4.25 0.09 0.73
C CYS A 42 5.58 0.69 0.25
N ASN A 43 6.54 -0.16 -0.12
CA ASN A 43 7.84 0.28 -0.62
C ASN A 43 7.76 1.03 -1.95
N ARG A 44 6.76 0.69 -2.77
CA ARG A 44 6.45 1.31 -4.05
C ARG A 44 4.97 1.60 -4.10
N GLN A 45 4.63 2.73 -4.68
CA GLN A 45 3.26 3.18 -4.81
C GLN A 45 3.00 3.43 -6.29
N PHE A 46 1.79 3.09 -6.73
CA PHE A 46 1.34 3.39 -8.08
C PHE A 46 -0.08 3.90 -8.03
N HIS A 47 -0.37 4.89 -8.86
CA HIS A 47 -1.71 5.42 -9.06
C HIS A 47 -2.26 4.90 -10.38
N ILE A 48 -3.53 4.51 -10.37
CA ILE A 48 -4.26 4.15 -11.58
C ILE A 48 -5.34 5.20 -11.80
N GLU A 49 -5.25 5.92 -12.91
CA GLU A 49 -6.24 6.91 -13.32
C GLU A 49 -6.61 6.67 -14.79
N ALA A 50 -7.91 6.60 -15.08
CA ALA A 50 -8.43 6.36 -16.44
C ALA A 50 -7.78 5.15 -17.17
N GLY A 51 -7.40 4.11 -16.43
CA GLY A 51 -6.73 2.91 -16.98
C GLY A 51 -5.23 3.06 -17.21
N VAL A 52 -4.64 4.20 -16.85
CA VAL A 52 -3.20 4.46 -16.93
C VAL A 52 -2.57 4.29 -15.56
N LEU A 53 -1.54 3.46 -15.47
CA LEU A 53 -0.73 3.26 -14.25
C LEU A 53 0.45 4.23 -14.27
N SER A 54 0.60 5.04 -13.23
CA SER A 54 1.74 5.92 -13.00
C SER A 54 2.38 5.63 -11.64
N GLU A 55 3.71 5.64 -11.59
CA GLU A 55 4.44 5.67 -10.31
C GLU A 55 4.58 7.16 -9.95
N PRO A 56 3.87 7.68 -8.94
CA PRO A 56 4.06 9.06 -8.52
C PRO A 56 5.54 9.24 -8.20
N GLU A 57 6.16 10.30 -8.73
CA GLU A 57 7.53 10.66 -8.39
C GLU A 57 7.60 10.77 -6.87
N ALA A 58 8.28 9.82 -6.23
CA ALA A 58 8.60 9.94 -4.82
C ALA A 58 9.28 11.30 -4.66
N ALA A 59 8.88 12.07 -3.65
CA ALA A 59 9.60 13.27 -3.25
C ALA A 59 11.05 12.88 -2.89
N GLN A 60 11.91 12.77 -3.90
CA GLN A 60 13.35 12.62 -3.80
C GLN A 60 13.98 14.00 -3.59
N GLU A 61 13.45 14.79 -2.67
CA GLU A 61 13.98 16.10 -2.30
C GLU A 61 13.61 16.34 -0.85
N MET A 62 14.45 15.94 0.11
CA MET A 62 14.65 16.57 1.44
C MET A 62 15.78 15.88 2.23
N ALA A 63 16.83 15.38 1.56
CA ALA A 63 18.06 14.95 2.23
C ALA A 63 19.28 15.46 1.44
N HIS A 64 19.47 16.78 1.47
CA HIS A 64 20.78 17.41 1.31
C HIS A 64 21.03 18.29 2.53
#